data_AF-A0A850BWS3-F1
#
_entry.id   AF-A0A850BWS3-F1
#
_cell.length_a   1.000
_cell.length_b   1.000
_cell.length_c   1.000
_cell.angle_alpha   90.00
_cell.angle_beta   90.00
_cell.angle_gamma   90.00
#
_symmetry.space_group_name_H-M   'P 1'
#
loop_
_entity.id
_entity.type
_entity.pdbx_description
1 polymer ?
#
loop_
_entity_poly.entity_id
_entity_poly.type
_entity_poly.pdbx_seq_one_letter_code
_entity_poly.pdbx_strand_id
1 'polypeptide(L)'
;MMADQWARAEALLRAAWQLDKTYDTAGNLGNVELKNGKPRQAAEHLRFCLSALPPSEPVSQRDRVQRRFDEARKLIAALDIMVNVPGAEVSIDGEPVGVAPIPAEVFVDPGDRVVTAKLPGYDAAHVLVTTVKGGSHKVTLLLERASGAPAVEEPVVASGRTSPTASPSPEVPVYASGTAPAGSAVPGSSLAIKAPLRAPASALAAPSSSAPVLPPEVAELRELYQYATPEGGR
;
A
#
# COMPACT_ATOMS: atom_id res chain seq x y z
N MET A 1 -7.13 21.88 16.11
CA MET A 1 -7.41 22.53 14.82
C MET A 1 -6.31 22.29 13.79
N MET A 2 -5.02 22.53 14.08
CA MET A 2 -3.94 22.28 13.08
C MET A 2 -3.73 20.79 12.76
N ALA A 3 -3.82 19.89 13.76
CA ALA A 3 -3.72 18.45 13.55
C ALA A 3 -4.79 17.93 12.55
N ASP A 4 -6.01 18.46 12.63
CA ASP A 4 -7.11 18.05 11.74
C ASP A 4 -6.86 18.51 10.28
N GLN A 5 -6.20 19.64 10.10
CA GLN A 5 -5.84 20.15 8.77
C GLN A 5 -4.77 19.28 8.11
N TRP A 6 -3.75 18.85 8.86
CA TRP A 6 -2.71 17.95 8.33
C TRP A 6 -3.25 16.57 7.99
N ALA A 7 -4.17 16.03 8.80
CA ALA A 7 -4.84 14.78 8.50
C ALA A 7 -5.69 14.88 7.21
N ARG A 8 -6.42 15.99 7.04
CA ARG A 8 -7.19 16.26 5.81
C ARG A 8 -6.28 16.43 4.59
N ALA A 9 -5.17 17.16 4.73
CA ALA A 9 -4.19 17.34 3.66
C ALA A 9 -3.58 15.99 3.23
N GLU A 10 -3.20 15.14 4.18
CA GLU A 10 -2.68 13.79 3.90
C GLU A 10 -3.71 12.96 3.12
N ALA A 11 -4.98 12.98 3.53
CA ALA A 11 -6.03 12.23 2.85
C ALA A 11 -6.22 12.67 1.38
N LEU A 12 -6.24 13.98 1.12
CA LEU A 12 -6.37 14.53 -0.22
C LEU A 12 -5.14 14.21 -1.10
N LEU A 13 -3.95 14.37 -0.55
CA LEU A 13 -2.70 14.05 -1.26
C LEU A 13 -2.58 12.56 -1.53
N ARG A 14 -3.03 11.70 -0.61
CA ARG A 14 -3.07 10.25 -0.82
C ARG A 14 -4.06 9.89 -1.92
N ALA A 15 -5.23 10.54 -1.97
CA ALA A 15 -6.18 10.34 -3.07
C ALA A 15 -5.56 10.76 -4.42
N ALA A 16 -4.87 11.91 -4.47
CA ALA A 16 -4.16 12.36 -5.66
C ALA A 16 -3.06 11.36 -6.10
N TRP A 17 -2.30 10.84 -5.15
CA TRP A 17 -1.25 9.84 -5.39
C TRP A 17 -1.76 8.52 -5.97
N GLN A 18 -2.99 8.12 -5.60
CA GLN A 18 -3.63 6.94 -6.18
C GLN A 18 -4.14 7.20 -7.62
N LEU A 19 -4.38 8.46 -7.99
CA LEU A 19 -4.76 8.82 -9.36
C LEU A 19 -3.53 8.89 -10.27
N ASP A 20 -2.48 9.61 -9.84
CA ASP A 20 -1.22 9.70 -10.57
C ASP A 20 -0.04 9.88 -9.61
N LYS A 21 1.05 9.15 -9.88
CA LYS A 21 2.24 9.10 -9.04
C LYS A 21 3.29 10.11 -9.53
N THR A 22 3.08 11.37 -9.21
CA THR A 22 4.00 12.47 -9.58
C THR A 22 4.99 12.80 -8.46
N TYR A 23 6.19 13.25 -8.81
CA TYR A 23 7.24 13.58 -7.84
C TYR A 23 6.82 14.72 -6.89
N ASP A 24 6.04 15.70 -7.37
CA ASP A 24 5.50 16.80 -6.56
C ASP A 24 4.53 16.29 -5.48
N THR A 25 3.61 15.41 -5.86
CA THR A 25 2.66 14.81 -4.92
C THR A 25 3.39 13.98 -3.86
N ALA A 26 4.41 13.23 -4.26
CA ALA A 26 5.25 12.46 -3.33
C ALA A 26 6.01 13.37 -2.36
N GLY A 27 6.61 14.46 -2.84
CA GLY A 27 7.29 15.43 -1.99
C GLY A 27 6.34 16.09 -0.98
N ASN A 28 5.13 16.43 -1.43
CA ASN A 28 4.10 17.00 -0.56
C ASN A 28 3.59 15.99 0.49
N LEU A 29 3.33 14.74 0.08
CA LEU A 29 2.94 13.66 1.00
C LEU A 29 3.98 13.49 2.10
N GLY A 30 5.25 13.34 1.73
CA GLY A 30 6.29 13.10 2.72
C GLY A 30 6.47 14.24 3.72
N ASN A 31 6.30 15.50 3.28
CA ASN A 31 6.32 16.65 4.19
C ASN A 31 5.15 16.62 5.18
N VAL A 32 3.94 16.31 4.72
CA VAL A 32 2.74 16.24 5.58
C VAL A 32 2.81 15.03 6.52
N GLU A 33 3.29 13.89 6.06
CA GLU A 33 3.44 12.68 6.86
C GLU A 33 4.45 12.85 8.00
N LEU A 34 5.55 13.59 7.79
CA LEU A 34 6.44 14.00 8.87
C LEU A 34 5.72 14.83 9.94
N LYS A 35 4.86 15.76 9.54
CA LYS A 35 4.05 16.57 10.47
C LYS A 35 3.01 15.75 11.22
N ASN A 36 2.48 14.71 10.58
CA ASN A 36 1.55 13.76 11.19
C ASN A 36 2.24 12.68 12.03
N GLY A 37 3.57 12.71 12.19
CA GLY A 37 4.31 11.74 12.98
C GLY A 37 4.39 10.36 12.32
N LYS A 38 4.34 10.29 10.98
CA LYS A 38 4.40 9.06 10.17
C LYS A 38 5.71 8.99 9.36
N PRO A 39 6.88 8.90 10.02
CA PRO A 39 8.16 9.04 9.35
C PRO A 39 8.49 7.89 8.38
N ARG A 40 7.95 6.68 8.59
CA ARG A 40 8.10 5.55 7.65
C ARG A 40 7.51 5.89 6.28
N GLN A 41 6.23 6.28 6.26
CA GLN A 41 5.51 6.65 5.05
C GLN A 41 6.19 7.85 4.37
N ALA A 42 6.62 8.82 5.17
CA ALA A 42 7.33 9.97 4.65
C ALA A 42 8.62 9.61 3.92
N ALA A 43 9.43 8.71 4.49
CA ALA A 43 10.67 8.26 3.85
C ALA A 43 10.42 7.57 2.52
N GLU A 44 9.34 6.77 2.40
CA GLU A 44 8.96 6.11 1.15
C GLU A 44 8.61 7.13 0.05
N HIS A 45 7.73 8.09 0.35
CA HIS A 45 7.34 9.12 -0.62
C HIS A 45 8.48 10.09 -0.96
N LEU A 46 9.30 10.48 0.02
CA LEU A 46 10.45 11.36 -0.22
C LEU A 46 11.53 10.66 -1.05
N ARG A 47 11.76 9.36 -0.82
CA ARG A 47 12.65 8.55 -1.67
C ARG A 47 12.13 8.47 -3.10
N PHE A 48 10.83 8.25 -3.28
CA PHE A 48 10.23 8.29 -4.61
C PHE A 48 10.47 9.64 -5.26
N CYS A 49 10.18 10.74 -4.57
CA CYS A 49 10.41 12.10 -5.06
C CYS A 49 11.86 12.29 -5.52
N LEU A 50 12.85 11.91 -4.71
CA LEU A 50 14.28 12.00 -5.07
C LEU A 50 14.65 11.20 -6.32
N SER A 51 14.02 10.04 -6.53
CA SER A 51 14.25 9.19 -7.70
C SER A 51 13.54 9.68 -8.96
N ALA A 52 12.36 10.27 -8.83
CA ALA A 52 11.52 10.73 -9.93
C ALA A 52 11.75 12.21 -10.31
N LEU A 53 12.49 12.95 -9.50
CA LEU A 53 12.85 14.35 -9.76
C LEU A 53 13.61 14.49 -11.09
N PRO A 54 13.10 15.28 -12.05
CA PRO A 54 13.76 15.54 -13.32
C PRO A 54 15.16 16.17 -13.14
N PRO A 55 16.13 15.89 -14.02
CA PRO A 55 17.44 16.56 -13.98
C PRO A 55 17.37 18.08 -14.23
N SER A 56 16.27 18.57 -14.81
CA SER A 56 16.03 20.00 -15.04
C SER A 56 15.64 20.75 -13.77
N GLU A 57 15.25 20.05 -12.70
CA GLU A 57 14.89 20.69 -11.44
C GLU A 57 16.13 21.32 -10.77
N PRO A 58 15.99 22.49 -10.12
CA PRO A 58 17.07 23.11 -9.39
C PRO A 58 17.68 22.18 -8.33
N VAL A 59 19.00 22.21 -8.19
CA VAL A 59 19.71 21.45 -7.14
C VAL A 59 19.16 21.78 -5.74
N SER A 60 18.77 23.03 -5.50
CA SER A 60 18.15 23.47 -4.24
C SER A 60 16.84 22.75 -3.92
N GLN A 61 16.06 22.33 -4.92
CA GLN A 61 14.86 21.53 -4.73
C GLN A 61 15.22 20.12 -4.29
N ARG A 62 16.16 19.48 -4.99
CA ARG A 62 16.69 18.16 -4.62
C ARG A 62 17.24 18.18 -3.19
N ASP A 63 18.03 19.18 -2.83
CA ASP A 63 18.59 19.33 -1.48
C ASP A 63 17.50 19.50 -0.42
N ARG A 64 16.41 20.21 -0.75
CA ARG A 64 15.27 20.38 0.16
C ARG A 64 14.56 19.06 0.43
N VAL A 65 14.31 18.26 -0.60
CA VAL A 65 13.71 16.92 -0.46
C VAL A 65 14.68 15.98 0.28
N GLN A 66 15.98 16.05 -0.03
CA GLN A 66 17.01 15.24 0.61
C GLN A 66 17.05 15.50 2.12
N ARG A 67 17.06 16.77 2.55
CA ARG A 67 17.04 17.13 3.97
C ARG A 67 15.83 16.54 4.71
N ARG A 68 14.65 16.54 4.07
CA ARG A 68 13.43 15.96 4.64
C ARG A 68 13.51 14.44 4.71
N PHE A 69 14.06 13.81 3.68
CA PHE A 69 14.31 12.37 3.69
C PHE A 69 15.27 11.98 4.81
N ASP A 70 16.34 12.75 5.01
CA ASP A 70 17.30 12.52 6.09
C ASP A 70 16.68 12.73 7.48
N GLU A 71 15.78 13.71 7.62
CA GLU A 71 14.99 13.91 8.84
C GLU A 71 14.11 12.69 9.14
N ALA A 72 13.38 12.18 8.14
CA ALA A 72 12.60 10.95 8.26
C ALA A 72 13.48 9.74 8.60
N ARG A 73 14.65 9.61 7.94
CA ARG A 73 15.58 8.49 8.13
C ARG A 73 16.14 8.44 9.56
N LYS A 74 16.33 9.58 10.21
CA LYS A 74 16.72 9.65 11.64
C LYS A 74 15.62 9.15 12.58
N LEU A 75 14.38 9.05 12.13
CA LEU A 75 13.24 8.64 12.94
C LEU A 75 12.84 7.17 12.77
N ILE A 76 13.35 6.51 11.72
CA ILE A 76 13.02 5.14 11.33
C ILE A 76 14.27 4.27 11.30
N ALA A 77 14.08 2.97 11.09
CA ALA A 77 15.17 2.06 10.78
C ALA A 77 15.13 1.64 9.31
N ALA A 78 16.31 1.38 8.74
CA ALA A 78 16.45 0.81 7.41
C ALA A 78 16.89 -0.65 7.52
N LEU A 79 16.23 -1.54 6.77
CA LEU A 79 16.54 -2.96 6.67
C LEU A 79 17.03 -3.28 5.27
N ASP A 80 18.21 -3.86 5.20
CA ASP A 80 18.78 -4.45 3.98
C ASP A 80 18.57 -5.96 4.06
N ILE A 81 17.57 -6.47 3.31
CA ILE A 81 17.10 -7.85 3.42
C ILE A 81 17.70 -8.67 2.28
N MET A 82 18.56 -9.62 2.65
CA MET A 82 19.16 -10.58 1.73
C MET A 82 18.52 -11.96 1.95
N VAL A 83 18.08 -12.57 0.87
CA VAL A 83 17.53 -13.93 0.90
C VAL A 83 18.38 -14.81 -0.01
N ASN A 84 18.72 -16.02 0.46
CA ASN A 84 19.54 -16.95 -0.31
C ASN A 84 18.85 -17.47 -1.58
N VAL A 85 17.53 -17.63 -1.55
CA VAL A 85 16.75 -18.13 -2.69
C VAL A 85 15.98 -16.97 -3.34
N PRO A 86 16.20 -16.69 -4.64
CA PRO A 86 15.42 -15.69 -5.36
C PRO A 86 13.97 -16.18 -5.55
N GLY A 87 13.03 -15.24 -5.62
CA GLY A 87 11.59 -15.52 -5.77
C GLY A 87 10.85 -15.72 -4.45
N ALA A 88 11.53 -15.69 -3.30
CA ALA A 88 10.88 -15.77 -1.98
C ALA A 88 10.10 -14.49 -1.68
N GLU A 89 8.86 -14.65 -1.21
CA GLU A 89 8.03 -13.55 -0.71
C GLU A 89 8.50 -13.15 0.68
N VAL A 90 8.82 -11.87 0.86
CA VAL A 90 9.29 -11.31 2.12
C VAL A 90 8.21 -10.42 2.72
N SER A 91 7.95 -10.63 4.00
CA SER A 91 7.01 -9.84 4.80
C SER A 91 7.66 -9.40 6.10
N ILE A 92 7.21 -8.26 6.63
CA ILE A 92 7.63 -7.72 7.92
C ILE A 92 6.38 -7.57 8.77
N ASP A 93 6.33 -8.25 9.92
CA ASP A 93 5.15 -8.32 10.80
C ASP A 93 3.85 -8.73 10.07
N GLY A 94 3.99 -9.52 9.00
CA GLY A 94 2.88 -9.96 8.15
C GLY A 94 2.50 -8.99 7.03
N GLU A 95 3.10 -7.79 6.93
CA GLU A 95 2.92 -6.89 5.78
C GLU A 95 3.88 -7.32 4.65
N PRO A 96 3.38 -7.68 3.45
CA PRO A 96 4.23 -8.09 2.34
C PRO A 96 4.99 -6.87 1.80
N VAL A 97 6.32 -6.96 1.81
CA VAL A 97 7.20 -5.89 1.36
C VAL A 97 7.60 -6.09 -0.11
N GLY A 98 7.73 -7.33 -0.54
CA GLY A 98 8.08 -7.66 -1.92
C GLY A 98 8.63 -9.07 -2.08
N VAL A 99 9.23 -9.30 -3.24
CA VAL A 99 9.81 -10.60 -3.62
C VAL A 99 11.33 -10.45 -3.72
N ALA A 100 12.07 -11.40 -3.16
CA ALA A 100 13.52 -11.40 -3.19
C ALA A 100 14.07 -11.67 -4.62
N PRO A 101 15.19 -11.04 -5.02
CA PRO A 101 15.97 -10.06 -4.27
C PRO A 101 15.31 -8.68 -4.25
N ILE A 102 15.29 -8.02 -3.08
CA ILE A 102 14.77 -6.66 -2.93
C ILE A 102 15.94 -5.69 -3.12
N PRO A 103 16.02 -4.93 -4.22
CA PRO A 103 17.16 -4.04 -4.50
C PRO A 103 17.17 -2.78 -3.63
N ALA A 104 16.07 -2.51 -2.95
CA ALA A 104 15.84 -1.29 -2.19
C ALA A 104 15.87 -1.58 -0.68
N GLU A 105 16.54 -0.72 0.10
CA GLU A 105 16.36 -0.71 1.56
C GLU A 105 14.88 -0.58 1.91
N VAL A 106 14.44 -1.34 2.91
CA VAL A 106 13.07 -1.32 3.41
C VAL A 106 13.03 -0.49 4.68
N PHE A 107 12.08 0.44 4.78
CA PHE A 107 11.94 1.30 5.95
C PHE A 107 10.92 0.73 6.93
N VAL A 108 11.29 0.68 8.21
CA VAL A 108 10.43 0.18 9.28
C VAL A 108 10.46 1.12 10.48
N ASP A 109 9.36 1.16 11.23
CA ASP A 109 9.33 1.88 12.50
C ASP A 109 10.22 1.15 13.52
N PRO A 110 10.94 1.90 14.37
CA PRO A 110 11.88 1.34 15.34
C PRO A 110 11.16 0.42 16.34
N GLY A 111 11.86 -0.62 16.78
CA GLY A 111 11.35 -1.65 17.68
C GLY A 111 11.68 -3.06 17.20
N ASP A 112 11.17 -4.06 17.92
CA ASP A 112 11.30 -5.46 17.55
C ASP A 112 10.35 -5.78 16.38
N ARG A 113 10.92 -6.30 15.30
CA ARG A 113 10.21 -6.60 14.06
C ARG A 113 10.52 -8.01 13.62
N VAL A 114 9.51 -8.73 13.14
CA VAL A 114 9.67 -10.10 12.64
C VAL A 114 9.72 -10.06 11.12
N VAL A 115 10.88 -10.37 10.56
CA VAL A 115 11.06 -10.52 9.11
C VAL A 115 10.82 -11.98 8.76
N THR A 116 9.94 -12.21 7.80
CA THR A 116 9.51 -13.54 7.37
C THR A 116 9.74 -13.69 5.87
N ALA A 117 10.40 -14.77 5.45
CA ALA A 117 10.55 -15.14 4.06
C ALA A 117 9.88 -16.49 3.79
N LYS A 118 9.03 -16.54 2.76
CA LYS A 118 8.27 -17.73 2.37
C LYS A 118 8.46 -18.01 0.89
N LEU A 119 8.65 -19.28 0.55
CA LEU A 119 8.70 -19.74 -0.83
C LEU A 119 8.10 -21.15 -0.91
N PRO A 120 7.17 -21.44 -1.84
CA PRO A 120 6.64 -22.79 -2.01
C PRO A 120 7.76 -23.81 -2.25
N GLY A 121 7.74 -24.92 -1.48
CA GLY A 121 8.78 -25.95 -1.52
C GLY A 121 9.98 -25.69 -0.61
N TYR A 122 9.95 -24.62 0.19
CA TYR A 122 10.95 -24.29 1.21
C TYR A 122 10.27 -24.07 2.56
N ASP A 123 11.00 -24.31 3.64
CA ASP A 123 10.54 -23.97 4.98
C ASP A 123 10.57 -22.45 5.18
N ALA A 124 9.53 -21.92 5.84
CA ALA A 124 9.43 -20.50 6.12
C ALA A 124 10.52 -20.08 7.12
N ALA A 125 11.33 -19.10 6.75
CA ALA A 125 12.35 -18.53 7.63
C ALA A 125 11.79 -17.29 8.33
N HIS A 126 11.99 -17.20 9.64
CA HIS A 126 11.61 -16.06 10.45
C HIS A 126 12.82 -15.57 11.25
N VAL A 127 13.07 -14.26 11.21
CA VAL A 127 14.16 -13.62 11.96
C VAL A 127 13.59 -12.44 12.73
N LEU A 128 13.80 -12.43 14.04
CA LEU A 128 13.50 -11.27 14.89
C LEU A 128 14.66 -10.30 14.82
N VAL A 129 14.36 -9.05 14.48
CA VAL A 129 15.34 -7.97 14.35
C VAL A 129 14.92 -6.83 15.25
N THR A 130 15.77 -6.50 16.23
CA THR A 130 15.59 -5.30 17.04
C THR A 130 16.13 -4.11 16.28
N THR A 131 15.23 -3.25 15.82
CA THR A 131 15.58 -2.08 15.03
C THR A 131 15.68 -0.83 15.88
N VAL A 132 16.82 -0.14 15.79
CA VAL A 132 17.03 1.15 16.47
C VAL A 132 16.75 2.32 15.53
N LYS A 133 16.22 3.39 16.12
CA LYS A 133 15.93 4.66 15.44
C LYS A 133 17.19 5.23 14.78
N GLY A 134 17.13 5.53 13.48
CA GLY A 134 18.25 6.00 12.67
C GLY A 134 19.27 4.93 12.29
N GLY A 135 19.06 3.67 12.68
CA GLY A 135 19.96 2.56 12.40
C GLY A 135 19.67 1.86 11.07
N SER A 136 20.71 1.28 10.50
CA SER A 136 20.63 0.36 9.35
C SER A 136 21.03 -1.04 9.79
N HIS A 137 20.19 -2.04 9.52
CA HIS A 137 20.46 -3.44 9.88
C HIS A 137 20.42 -4.31 8.63
N LYS A 138 21.42 -5.19 8.50
CA LYS A 138 21.46 -6.21 7.47
C LYS A 138 20.84 -7.48 8.00
N VAL A 139 19.86 -8.02 7.28
CA VAL A 139 19.13 -9.23 7.66
C VAL A 139 19.30 -10.26 6.57
N THR A 140 19.88 -11.41 6.92
CA THR A 140 20.05 -12.51 5.99
C THR A 140 19.10 -13.64 6.37
N LEU A 141 18.18 -13.99 5.47
CA LEU A 141 17.30 -15.15 5.62
C LEU A 141 17.80 -16.29 4.77
N LEU A 142 17.96 -17.45 5.41
CA LEU A 142 18.35 -18.69 4.77
C LEU A 142 17.13 -19.61 4.73
N LEU A 143 16.56 -19.80 3.54
CA LEU A 143 15.52 -20.79 3.32
C LEU A 143 16.15 -22.14 3.02
N GLU A 144 15.71 -23.15 3.75
CA GLU A 144 16.05 -24.55 3.52
C GLU A 144 14.93 -25.21 2.72
N ARG A 145 15.28 -26.16 1.83
CA ARG A 145 14.25 -26.90 1.09
C ARG A 145 13.45 -27.72 2.08
N ALA A 146 12.13 -27.57 2.04
CA ALA A 146 11.23 -28.39 2.82
C ALA A 146 11.43 -29.84 2.38
N SER A 147 12.08 -30.64 3.21
CA SER A 147 12.18 -32.07 2.97
C SER A 147 10.75 -32.59 3.01
N GLY A 148 10.27 -33.14 1.90
CA GLY A 148 8.95 -33.69 1.75
C GLY A 148 8.74 -34.91 2.65
N ALA A 149 8.58 -34.68 3.94
CA ALA A 149 7.85 -35.53 4.84
C ALA A 149 6.60 -34.75 5.21
N PRO A 150 5.43 -35.04 4.61
CA PRO A 150 4.21 -34.55 5.19
C PRO A 150 4.22 -35.04 6.65
N ALA A 151 4.27 -34.10 7.60
CA ALA A 151 3.65 -34.35 8.89
C ALA A 151 2.18 -34.55 8.57
N VAL A 152 1.84 -35.80 8.23
CA VAL A 152 0.52 -36.33 8.45
C VAL A 152 0.32 -36.11 9.94
N GLU A 153 -0.34 -35.02 10.31
CA GLU A 153 -1.14 -35.00 11.52
C GLU A 153 -2.18 -36.10 11.32
N GLU A 154 -1.76 -37.34 11.57
CA GLU A 154 -2.69 -38.39 11.88
C GLU A 154 -3.44 -37.90 13.12
N PRO A 155 -4.76 -37.67 13.04
CA PRO A 155 -5.52 -37.58 14.28
C PRO A 155 -5.28 -38.92 14.96
N VAL A 156 -4.56 -38.90 16.08
CA VAL A 156 -4.38 -40.05 16.96
C VAL A 156 -5.75 -40.49 17.46
N VAL A 157 -6.43 -41.32 16.65
CA VAL A 157 -7.57 -42.12 17.05
C VAL A 157 -7.04 -43.29 17.88
N ALA A 158 -6.78 -43.03 19.16
CA ALA A 158 -6.61 -44.08 20.16
C ALA A 158 -7.90 -44.22 20.99
N SER A 159 -8.77 -45.10 20.46
CA SER A 159 -9.73 -45.96 21.16
C SER A 159 -10.20 -45.56 22.57
N GLY A 160 -11.42 -45.04 22.65
CA GLY A 160 -12.34 -45.30 23.76
C GLY A 160 -13.51 -46.15 23.26
N ARG A 161 -13.35 -47.47 23.20
CA ARG A 161 -14.47 -48.41 23.00
C ARG A 161 -15.10 -48.72 24.35
N THR A 162 -16.33 -48.27 24.57
CA THR A 162 -17.44 -49.07 25.12
C THR A 162 -18.76 -48.39 24.77
N SER A 163 -19.47 -48.92 23.76
CA SER A 163 -20.95 -48.89 23.78
C SER A 163 -21.39 -50.08 24.63
N PRO A 164 -22.49 -50.00 25.41
CA PRO A 164 -23.80 -50.23 24.80
C PRO A 164 -25.00 -49.51 25.48
N THR A 165 -26.02 -49.16 24.70
CA THR A 165 -27.42 -49.62 24.87
C THR A 165 -28.36 -48.76 24.02
N ALA A 166 -29.18 -49.47 23.24
CA ALA A 166 -30.19 -48.98 22.31
C ALA A 166 -31.51 -48.62 23.01
N SER A 167 -32.30 -47.71 22.41
CA SER A 167 -33.75 -47.91 22.17
C SER A 167 -34.42 -46.69 21.47
N PRO A 168 -35.60 -46.87 20.84
CA PRO A 168 -35.92 -46.30 19.52
C PRO A 168 -37.06 -45.25 19.47
N SER A 169 -37.13 -44.49 18.35
CA SER A 169 -38.27 -43.96 17.53
C SER A 169 -39.61 -43.48 18.17
N PRO A 170 -40.48 -42.64 17.51
CA PRO A 170 -40.62 -42.47 16.05
C PRO A 170 -40.83 -41.04 15.49
N GLU A 171 -40.80 -41.00 14.15
CA GLU A 171 -41.10 -39.94 13.17
C GLU A 171 -42.54 -39.38 13.22
N VAL A 172 -42.76 -38.19 12.63
CA VAL A 172 -43.95 -37.80 11.83
C VAL A 172 -43.66 -36.45 11.09
N PRO A 173 -44.34 -36.07 9.99
CA PRO A 173 -43.91 -36.38 8.63
C PRO A 173 -43.64 -35.11 7.78
N VAL A 174 -42.96 -35.33 6.66
CA VAL A 174 -42.85 -34.39 5.54
C VAL A 174 -44.22 -34.24 4.88
N TYR A 175 -44.74 -33.01 4.82
CA TYR A 175 -45.82 -32.64 3.90
C TYR A 175 -45.22 -31.90 2.70
N ALA A 176 -45.11 -32.64 1.60
CA ALA A 176 -44.96 -32.10 0.27
C ALA A 176 -46.36 -31.96 -0.37
N SER A 177 -46.71 -30.74 -0.75
CA SER A 177 -47.76 -30.40 -1.72
C SER A 177 -47.37 -29.01 -2.25
N GLY A 178 -46.88 -28.82 -3.47
CA GLY A 178 -47.42 -29.31 -4.72
C GLY A 178 -48.43 -28.30 -5.24
N THR A 179 -48.04 -27.46 -6.21
CA THR A 179 -48.76 -27.09 -7.45
C THR A 179 -48.14 -25.84 -8.08
N ALA A 180 -47.66 -25.97 -9.31
CA ALA A 180 -47.54 -24.87 -10.27
C ALA A 180 -48.95 -24.48 -10.78
N PRO A 181 -49.12 -23.26 -11.32
CA PRO A 181 -49.37 -23.22 -12.76
C PRO A 181 -48.70 -22.05 -13.50
N ALA A 182 -48.71 -22.23 -14.82
CA ALA A 182 -48.23 -21.41 -15.91
C ALA A 182 -48.95 -20.07 -16.11
N GLY A 183 -48.32 -19.21 -16.91
CA GLY A 183 -48.88 -18.04 -17.62
C GLY A 183 -48.19 -16.74 -17.25
N SER A 184 -47.84 -15.79 -18.12
CA SER A 184 -47.98 -15.66 -19.58
C SER A 184 -46.97 -14.59 -20.05
N ALA A 185 -46.55 -14.69 -21.31
CA ALA A 185 -45.76 -13.69 -22.02
C ALA A 185 -46.57 -12.42 -22.31
N VAL A 186 -45.91 -11.25 -22.35
CA VAL A 186 -46.29 -10.08 -23.17
C VAL A 186 -45.01 -9.29 -23.56
N PRO A 187 -44.90 -8.76 -24.81
CA PRO A 187 -43.64 -8.35 -25.43
C PRO A 187 -43.39 -6.83 -25.43
N GLY A 188 -42.14 -6.45 -25.74
CA GLY A 188 -41.83 -5.35 -26.66
C GLY A 188 -41.88 -3.91 -26.12
N SER A 189 -40.72 -3.25 -26.11
CA SER A 189 -40.60 -1.83 -26.46
C SER A 189 -39.15 -1.53 -26.85
N SER A 190 -38.85 -1.73 -28.12
CA SER A 190 -37.71 -1.13 -28.79
C SER A 190 -37.99 0.37 -28.99
N LEU A 191 -37.23 1.25 -28.32
CA LEU A 191 -37.16 2.65 -28.72
C LEU A 191 -35.78 2.95 -29.29
N ALA A 192 -35.72 2.89 -30.61
CA ALA A 192 -34.64 3.44 -31.40
C ALA A 192 -34.76 4.97 -31.40
N ILE A 193 -33.75 5.66 -30.89
CA ILE A 193 -33.54 7.08 -31.20
C ILE A 193 -32.27 7.16 -32.05
N LYS A 194 -32.47 7.24 -33.37
CA LYS A 194 -31.47 7.75 -34.32
C LYS A 194 -31.64 9.27 -34.37
N ALA A 195 -30.57 10.01 -34.08
CA ALA A 195 -30.39 11.34 -34.61
C ALA A 195 -28.89 11.62 -34.83
N PRO A 196 -28.49 12.22 -35.97
CA PRO A 196 -27.10 12.36 -36.36
C PRO A 196 -26.56 13.75 -35.99
N LEU A 197 -25.34 13.82 -35.44
CA LEU A 197 -24.58 15.08 -35.45
C LEU A 197 -23.12 14.82 -35.83
N ARG A 198 -22.88 14.95 -37.14
CA ARG A 198 -21.80 15.71 -37.78
C ARG A 198 -20.66 16.18 -36.86
N ALA A 199 -19.52 15.50 -36.96
CA ALA A 199 -18.23 16.03 -36.51
C ALA A 199 -17.72 17.11 -37.48
N PRO A 200 -17.03 18.14 -36.97
CA PRO A 200 -15.91 18.72 -37.68
C PRO A 200 -14.60 18.42 -36.94
N ALA A 201 -13.62 17.98 -37.71
CA ALA A 201 -12.22 17.93 -37.31
C ALA A 201 -11.73 19.34 -36.95
N SER A 202 -11.05 19.49 -35.82
CA SER A 202 -10.19 20.64 -35.54
C SER A 202 -9.07 20.23 -34.59
N ALA A 203 -7.86 20.31 -35.16
CA ALA A 203 -6.60 20.73 -34.58
C ALA A 203 -6.15 20.17 -33.21
N LEU A 204 -5.08 19.38 -33.29
CA LEU A 204 -4.08 19.14 -32.28
C LEU A 204 -3.64 20.46 -31.59
N ALA A 205 -3.92 20.61 -30.29
CA ALA A 205 -3.23 21.55 -29.41
C ALA A 205 -3.18 20.92 -28.00
N ALA A 206 -1.98 20.69 -27.49
CA ALA A 206 -1.74 20.13 -26.18
C ALA A 206 -2.30 21.05 -25.07
N PRO A 207 -2.95 20.52 -24.02
CA PRO A 207 -3.32 21.34 -22.88
C PRO A 207 -2.07 21.63 -22.04
N SER A 208 -1.71 22.91 -22.00
CA SER A 208 -0.84 23.48 -20.96
C SER A 208 -1.44 23.14 -19.59
N SER A 209 -0.71 22.39 -18.77
CA SER A 209 -1.15 21.96 -17.44
C SER A 209 -1.20 23.16 -16.50
N SER A 210 -2.36 23.80 -16.42
CA SER A 210 -2.66 24.81 -15.41
C SER A 210 -2.94 24.08 -14.09
N ALA A 211 -2.06 24.25 -13.11
CA ALA A 211 -2.24 23.76 -11.75
C ALA A 211 -3.56 24.28 -11.12
N PRO A 212 -4.28 23.46 -10.33
CA PRO A 212 -5.45 23.94 -9.60
C PRO A 212 -5.02 24.87 -8.46
N VAL A 213 -5.52 26.10 -8.50
CA VAL A 213 -5.40 27.10 -7.42
C VAL A 213 -6.22 26.63 -6.22
N LEU A 214 -5.56 26.38 -5.09
CA LEU A 214 -6.18 26.04 -3.80
C LEU A 214 -6.84 27.26 -3.15
N PRO A 215 -7.94 27.09 -2.38
CA PRO A 215 -8.75 28.20 -1.82
C PRO A 215 -8.02 29.02 -0.74
N PRO A 216 -8.43 30.29 -0.52
CA PRO A 216 -7.68 31.27 0.25
C PRO A 216 -8.04 31.23 1.74
N GLU A 217 -7.40 30.37 2.52
CA GLU A 217 -7.34 30.53 3.99
C GLU A 217 -5.89 30.34 4.46
N VAL A 218 -5.02 31.16 3.85
CA VAL A 218 -3.55 31.03 3.78
C VAL A 218 -2.88 32.19 4.52
N ALA A 219 -3.15 32.33 5.83
CA ALA A 219 -2.41 33.27 6.66
C ALA A 219 -1.15 32.63 7.26
N GLU A 220 -1.23 31.37 7.73
CA GLU A 220 -0.05 30.65 8.27
C GLU A 220 0.75 29.87 7.19
N LEU A 221 0.16 29.64 6.02
CA LEU A 221 0.85 29.06 4.87
C LEU A 221 1.68 30.11 4.08
N ARG A 222 1.60 31.40 4.44
CA ARG A 222 2.46 32.44 3.87
C ARG A 222 3.90 32.30 4.31
N GLU A 223 4.21 31.82 5.52
CA GLU A 223 5.61 31.55 5.90
C GLU A 223 6.23 30.41 5.07
N LEU A 224 5.42 29.48 4.56
CA LEU A 224 5.91 28.43 3.67
C LEU A 224 6.03 28.87 2.20
N TYR A 225 5.38 29.97 1.81
CA TYR A 225 5.38 30.51 0.43
C TYR A 225 6.19 31.82 0.27
N GLN A 226 6.60 32.48 1.37
CA GLN A 226 7.42 33.70 1.36
C GLN A 226 8.93 33.49 1.10
N TYR A 227 9.35 32.31 0.67
CA TYR A 227 10.72 32.06 0.18
C TYR A 227 10.81 31.93 -1.35
N ALA A 228 9.77 32.34 -2.10
CA ALA A 228 9.66 32.18 -3.56
C ALA A 228 9.76 33.49 -4.37
N THR A 229 10.33 34.56 -3.83
CA THR A 229 10.75 35.73 -4.62
C THR A 229 12.09 36.24 -4.12
N PRO A 230 13.15 36.27 -4.96
CA PRO A 230 14.35 37.01 -4.62
C PRO A 230 14.03 38.50 -4.79
N GLU A 231 13.63 39.18 -3.72
CA GLU A 231 13.82 40.63 -3.67
C GLU A 231 15.28 40.92 -3.33
N GLY A 232 15.96 41.54 -4.30
CA GLY A 232 17.12 42.41 -4.07
C GLY A 232 18.48 41.82 -4.46
N GLY A 233 19.02 42.27 -5.61
CA GLY A 233 20.39 41.88 -5.98
C GLY A 233 21.09 42.52 -7.18
N ARG A 234 20.70 43.74 -7.61
CA ARG A 234 21.33 44.63 -8.63
C ARG A 234 21.22 44.28 -10.11
#